data_AF-U6SSC2-F1
#
_entry.id   AF-U6SSC2-F1
#
_cell.length_a   1.000
_cell.length_b   1.000
_cell.length_c   1.000
_cell.angle_alpha   90.00
_cell.angle_beta   90.00
_cell.angle_gamma   90.00
#
_symmetry.space_group_name_H-M   'P 1'
#
loop_
_entity.id
_entity.type
_entity.pdbx_description
1 polymer ?
#
loop_
_entity_poly.entity_id
_entity_poly.type
_entity_poly.pdbx_seq_one_letter_code
_entity_poly.pdbx_strand_id
1 'polypeptide(L)' 'MSIQLERIEDKVECFEATSLKELEQRINDKIDVNKALLLEVAHVNHHVYPHFKTGQPIYTAVVHFKAKQL' A
#
# COMPACT_ATOMS: atom_id res chain seq x y z
N MET A 1 14.18 32.41 1.92
CA MET A 1 13.70 31.14 1.34
C MET A 1 12.49 30.69 2.13
N SER A 2 11.31 30.69 1.52
CA SER A 2 10.10 30.08 2.09
C SER A 2 10.10 28.59 1.74
N ILE A 3 10.15 27.72 2.75
CA ILE A 3 9.93 26.29 2.55
C ILE A 3 8.41 26.12 2.39
N GLN A 4 7.94 25.88 1.16
CA GLN A 4 6.57 25.45 0.92
C GLN A 4 6.53 23.94 1.06
N LEU A 5 5.89 23.46 2.12
CA LEU A 5 5.59 22.04 2.30
C LEU A 5 4.27 21.77 1.57
N GLU A 6 4.35 21.11 0.41
CA GLU A 6 3.18 20.57 -0.26
C GLU A 6 2.76 19.27 0.42
N ARG A 7 1.49 19.20 0.81
CA ARG A 7 0.92 18.00 1.42
C ARG A 7 0.63 16.95 0.35
N ILE A 8 0.94 15.69 0.66
CA ILE A 8 0.51 14.57 -0.18
C ILE A 8 -0.98 14.36 0.05
N GLU A 9 -1.78 14.49 -1.00
CA GLU A 9 -3.23 14.28 -0.94
C GLU A 9 -3.61 12.83 -1.23
N ASP A 10 -3.03 12.25 -2.28
CA ASP A 10 -3.29 10.89 -2.72
C ASP A 10 -1.99 10.15 -3.00
N LYS A 11 -1.97 8.88 -2.63
CA LYS A 11 -0.85 7.98 -2.93
C LYS A 11 -1.37 6.57 -3.14
N VAL A 12 -0.95 5.95 -4.24
CA VAL A 12 -1.26 4.54 -4.53
C VAL A 12 0.02 3.72 -4.43
N GLU A 13 -0.01 2.65 -3.65
CA GLU A 13 1.08 1.67 -3.56
C GLU A 13 0.58 0.28 -3.96
N CYS A 14 1.38 -0.43 -4.76
CA CYS A 14 1.11 -1.80 -5.17
C CYS A 14 2.01 -2.77 -4.42
N PHE A 15 1.43 -3.88 -3.96
CA PHE A 15 2.10 -4.90 -3.18
C PHE A 15 1.93 -6.25 -3.85
N GLU A 16 2.95 -7.09 -3.69
CA GLU A 16 2.95 -8.47 -4.15
C GLU A 16 3.70 -9.32 -3.12
N ALA A 17 3.21 -10.54 -2.90
CA ALA A 17 3.88 -11.55 -2.09
C ALA A 17 3.45 -12.97 -2.51
N THR A 18 4.25 -13.97 -2.12
CA THR A 18 3.95 -15.39 -2.36
C THR A 18 3.04 -16.00 -1.29
N SER A 19 2.70 -15.23 -0.24
CA SER A 19 1.72 -15.62 0.78
C SER A 19 0.91 -14.41 1.24
N LEU A 20 -0.34 -14.66 1.65
CA LEU A 20 -1.21 -13.61 2.18
C LEU A 20 -0.64 -12.98 3.46
N LYS A 21 0.01 -13.78 4.32
CA LYS A 21 0.65 -13.31 5.56
C LYS A 21 1.76 -12.30 5.27
N GLU A 22 2.61 -12.58 4.28
CA GLU A 22 3.67 -11.66 3.88
C GLU A 22 3.09 -10.39 3.23
N LEU A 23 2.04 -10.53 2.41
CA LEU A 23 1.35 -9.39 1.82
C LEU A 23 0.82 -8.44 2.91
N GLU A 24 0.14 -9.00 3.91
CA GLU A 24 -0.42 -8.25 5.03
C GLU A 24 0.67 -7.53 5.84
N GLN A 25 1.77 -8.22 6.16
CA GLN A 25 2.89 -7.59 6.86
C GLN A 25 3.46 -6.40 6.09
N ARG A 26 3.70 -6.57 4.77
CA ARG A 26 4.23 -5.49 3.92
C ARG A 26 3.30 -4.28 3.86
N ILE A 27 1.98 -4.51 3.80
CA ILE A 27 0.98 -3.44 3.83
C ILE A 27 1.01 -2.72 5.18
N ASN A 28 1.03 -3.45 6.30
CA ASN A 28 1.07 -2.88 7.63
C ASN A 28 2.34 -2.03 7.87
N ASP A 29 3.50 -2.52 7.43
CA ASP A 29 4.75 -1.77 7.51
C ASP A 29 4.65 -0.43 6.75
N LYS A 30 4.00 -0.44 5.58
CA LYS A 30 3.76 0.79 4.81
C LYS A 30 2.70 1.69 5.41
N ILE A 31 1.68 1.14 6.08
CA ILE A 31 0.72 1.95 6.84
C ILE A 31 1.45 2.78 7.90
N ASP A 32 2.38 2.17 8.63
CA ASP A 32 3.13 2.89 9.69
C ASP A 32 4.04 3.98 9.13
N VAL A 33 4.69 3.74 7.99
CA VAL A 33 5.46 4.77 7.28
C VAL A 33 4.54 5.91 6.80
N ASN A 34 3.39 5.60 6.22
CA ASN A 34 2.47 6.59 5.67
C ASN A 34 1.75 7.41 6.77
N LYS A 35 1.57 6.87 7.98
CA LYS A 35 1.11 7.65 9.15
C LYS A 35 2.03 8.83 9.45
N ALA A 36 3.35 8.66 9.34
CA ALA A 36 4.31 9.75 9.52
C ALA A 36 4.18 10.86 8.46
N LEU A 37 3.55 10.55 7.32
CA LEU A 37 3.24 11.49 6.24
C LEU A 37 1.83 12.10 6.36
N LEU A 38 1.13 11.89 7.48
CA LEU A 38 -0.27 12.32 7.67
C LEU A 38 -1.24 11.73 6.64
N LEU A 39 -0.94 10.52 6.17
CA LEU A 39 -1.81 9.74 5.30
C LEU A 39 -2.53 8.63 6.08
N GLU A 40 -3.71 8.25 5.62
CA GLU A 40 -4.51 7.12 6.11
C GLU A 40 -4.93 6.22 4.94
N VAL A 41 -5.33 4.97 5.23
CA VAL A 41 -5.81 4.04 4.20
C VAL A 41 -7.21 4.46 3.78
N ALA A 42 -7.38 4.80 2.49
CA ALA A 42 -8.66 5.06 1.87
C ALA A 42 -9.33 3.76 1.40
N HIS A 43 -8.56 2.89 0.74
CA HIS A 43 -9.07 1.66 0.13
C HIS A 43 -7.96 0.63 -0.07
N VAL A 44 -8.31 -0.67 0.00
CA VAL A 44 -7.43 -1.79 -0.33
C VAL A 44 -8.15 -2.73 -1.29
N ASN A 45 -7.57 -3.00 -2.46
CA ASN A 45 -8.09 -3.95 -3.42
C ASN A 45 -7.14 -5.15 -3.58
N HIS A 46 -7.63 -6.37 -3.39
CA HIS A 46 -6.84 -7.60 -3.46
C HIS A 46 -7.07 -8.34 -4.78
N HIS A 47 -5.99 -8.88 -5.35
CA HIS A 47 -6.05 -9.79 -6.49
C HIS A 47 -5.10 -10.96 -6.30
N VAL A 48 -5.45 -12.11 -6.86
CA VAL A 48 -4.60 -13.30 -6.87
C VAL A 48 -4.46 -13.79 -8.31
N TYR A 49 -3.24 -14.07 -8.73
CA TYR A 49 -2.97 -14.66 -10.04
C TYR A 49 -1.97 -15.82 -9.92
N PRO A 50 -2.04 -16.84 -10.79
CA PRO A 50 -1.09 -17.94 -10.75
C PRO A 50 0.28 -17.52 -11.34
N HIS A 51 1.36 -17.86 -10.64
CA HIS A 51 2.71 -17.65 -11.15
C HIS A 51 2.94 -18.45 -12.44
N PHE A 52 3.39 -17.78 -13.50
CA PHE A 52 3.43 -18.36 -14.85
C PHE A 52 4.28 -19.62 -15.01
N LYS A 53 5.30 -19.83 -14.16
CA LYS A 53 6.15 -21.05 -14.20
C LYS A 53 5.70 -22.16 -13.26
N THR A 54 5.19 -21.79 -12.08
CA THR A 54 4.99 -22.73 -10.97
C THR A 54 3.52 -23.03 -10.70
N GLY A 55 2.61 -22.22 -11.25
CA GLY A 55 1.17 -22.28 -10.97
C GLY A 55 0.79 -21.86 -9.55
N GLN A 56 1.77 -21.55 -8.68
CA GLN A 56 1.52 -21.15 -7.30
C GLN A 56 0.82 -19.79 -7.25
N PRO A 57 -0.10 -19.57 -6.29
CA PRO A 57 -0.79 -18.30 -6.16
C PRO A 57 0.19 -17.17 -5.79
N ILE A 58 0.09 -16.06 -6.49
CA ILE A 58 0.72 -14.78 -6.15
C ILE A 58 -0.37 -13.85 -5.64
N TYR A 59 -0.17 -13.32 -4.43
CA TYR A 59 -1.11 -12.42 -3.78
C TYR A 59 -0.66 -10.99 -4.02
N THR A 60 -1.60 -10.15 -4.45
CA THR A 60 -1.33 -8.73 -4.72
C THR A 60 -2.38 -7.85 -4.06
N ALA A 61 -1.99 -6.62 -3.76
CA ALA A 61 -2.92 -5.59 -3.33
C ALA A 61 -2.55 -4.23 -3.90
N VAL A 62 -3.56 -3.42 -4.21
CA VAL A 62 -3.42 -1.99 -4.48
C VAL A 62 -4.00 -1.24 -3.29
N VAL A 63 -3.17 -0.46 -2.61
CA VAL A 63 -3.54 0.35 -1.45
C VAL A 63 -3.58 1.81 -1.85
N HIS A 64 -4.75 2.42 -1.71
CA HIS A 64 -4.92 3.87 -1.82
C HIS A 64 -4.79 4.48 -0.43
N PHE A 65 -3.74 5.27 -0.25
CA PHE A 65 -3.56 6.17 0.88
C PHE A 65 -4.03 7.57 0.51
N LYS A 66 -4.69 8.24 1.45
CA LYS A 66 -5.17 9.62 1.29
C LYS A 66 -4.73 10.48 2.47
N ALA A 67 -4.70 11.79 2.27
CA ALA A 67 -4.56 12.76 3.34
C ALA A 67 -5.58 12.49 4.46
N LYS A 68 -5.08 12.30 5.68
CA LYS A 68 -5.93 12.15 6.87
C LYS A 68 -6.77 13.40 7.09
N GLN A 69 -8.08 13.26 7.21
CA GLN A 69 -8.92 14.40 7.59
C GLN A 69 -8.68 14.73 9.08
N LEU A 70 -8.39 16.01 9.37
CA LEU A 70 -8.14 16.52 10.71
C LEU A 70 -9.44 16.89 11.41
#